data_AF-A0A7V6BYT4-F1
#
_entry.id   AF-A0A7V6BYT4-F1
#
_cell.length_a   1.000
_cell.length_b   1.000
_cell.length_c   1.000
_cell.angle_alpha   90.00
_cell.angle_beta   90.00
_cell.angle_gamma   90.00
#
_symmetry.space_group_name_H-M   'P 1'
#
loop_
_entity.id
_entity.type
_entity.pdbx_description
1 polymer ?
#
loop_
_entity_poly.entity_id
_entity_poly.type
_entity_poly.pdbx_seq_one_letter_code
_entity_poly.pdbx_strand_id
1 'polypeptide(L)'
;FYLSMAPGMKDDRTRELFEQLAGIELNHQDRIFTQYLETTGKDIDRDEFDKTVVVTAMEGGLTTEEYMRLYDFNPASPRDVVELAMTIEAQALDLYHRAAENHEDEESGRALARIAQEEQTHLKRLGELLDRL
;
A
#
# COMPACT_ATOMS: atom_id res chain seq x y z
N PHE A 1 -0.07 -8.40 5.13
CA PHE A 1 -1.52 -8.66 5.31
C PHE A 1 -2.09 -9.59 4.22
N TYR A 2 -2.10 -9.22 2.95
CA TYR A 2 -2.82 -10.00 1.93
C TYR A 2 -2.33 -11.46 1.79
N LEU A 3 -1.01 -11.68 1.78
CA LEU A 3 -0.42 -13.03 1.75
C LEU A 3 -0.81 -13.91 2.94
N SER A 4 -1.01 -13.32 4.14
CA SER A 4 -1.39 -14.10 5.31
C SER A 4 -2.88 -14.45 5.32
N MET A 5 -3.72 -13.70 4.60
CA MET A 5 -5.17 -13.92 4.52
C MET A 5 -5.54 -14.93 3.43
N ALA A 6 -4.82 -14.95 2.30
CA ALA A 6 -5.13 -15.81 1.16
C ALA A 6 -5.34 -17.30 1.52
N PRO A 7 -4.48 -17.96 2.33
CA PRO A 7 -4.65 -19.37 2.68
C PRO A 7 -5.91 -19.68 3.50
N GLY A 8 -6.48 -18.66 4.17
CA GLY A 8 -7.70 -18.80 4.97
C GLY A 8 -9.00 -18.71 4.16
N MET A 9 -8.92 -18.35 2.87
CA MET A 9 -10.10 -18.16 2.02
C MET A 9 -10.60 -19.49 1.47
N LYS A 10 -11.91 -19.73 1.67
CA LYS A 10 -12.59 -20.93 1.16
C LYS A 10 -12.97 -20.82 -0.31
N ASP A 11 -13.20 -19.60 -0.77
CA ASP A 11 -13.59 -19.29 -2.14
C ASP A 11 -12.34 -18.93 -2.97
N ASP A 12 -12.19 -19.59 -4.12
CA ASP A 12 -11.02 -19.43 -4.99
C ASP A 12 -10.92 -18.00 -5.54
N ARG A 13 -12.04 -17.36 -5.88
CA ARG A 13 -12.07 -15.99 -6.41
C ARG A 13 -11.56 -14.98 -5.37
N THR A 14 -11.94 -15.15 -4.12
CA THR A 14 -11.49 -14.32 -3.00
C THR A 14 -10.00 -14.57 -2.69
N ARG A 15 -9.54 -15.83 -2.73
CA ARG A 15 -8.12 -16.16 -2.59
C ARG A 15 -7.27 -15.50 -3.68
N GLU A 16 -7.67 -15.64 -4.94
CA GLU A 16 -6.99 -15.04 -6.09
C GLU A 16 -6.94 -13.52 -5.98
N LEU A 17 -8.00 -12.87 -5.48
CA LEU A 17 -8.00 -11.43 -5.20
C LEU A 17 -6.92 -11.05 -4.18
N PHE A 18 -6.81 -11.77 -3.06
CA PHE A 18 -5.75 -11.52 -2.07
C PHE A 18 -4.35 -11.71 -2.66
N GLU A 19 -4.13 -12.76 -3.46
CA GLU A 19 -2.85 -12.99 -4.13
C GLU A 19 -2.52 -11.89 -5.14
N GLN A 20 -3.51 -11.42 -5.89
CA GLN A 20 -3.36 -10.30 -6.83
C GLN A 20 -2.98 -9.01 -6.10
N LEU A 21 -3.69 -8.66 -5.01
CA LEU A 21 -3.38 -7.47 -4.21
C LEU A 21 -2.01 -7.57 -3.54
N ALA A 22 -1.62 -8.76 -3.07
CA ALA A 22 -0.28 -9.00 -2.55
C ALA A 22 0.81 -8.74 -3.60
N GLY A 23 0.61 -9.18 -4.84
CA GLY A 23 1.55 -8.92 -5.94
C GLY A 23 1.69 -7.43 -6.27
N ILE A 24 0.59 -6.67 -6.21
CA ILE A 24 0.61 -5.21 -6.39
C ILE A 24 1.44 -4.57 -5.27
N GLU A 25 1.17 -4.93 -4.03
CA GLU A 25 1.86 -4.40 -2.84
C GLU A 25 3.36 -4.70 -2.84
N LEU A 26 3.79 -5.92 -3.20
CA LEU A 26 5.21 -6.26 -3.26
C LEU A 26 5.95 -5.39 -4.29
N ASN A 27 5.36 -5.21 -5.48
CA ASN A 27 5.93 -4.31 -6.50
C ASN A 27 5.98 -2.86 -6.01
N HIS A 28 5.00 -2.44 -5.21
CA HIS A 28 4.98 -1.10 -4.65
C HIS A 28 6.15 -0.89 -3.67
N GLN A 29 6.34 -1.82 -2.74
CA GLN A 29 7.45 -1.77 -1.79
C GLN A 29 8.83 -1.79 -2.49
N ASP A 30 8.98 -2.55 -3.57
CA ASP A 30 10.19 -2.54 -4.40
C ASP A 30 10.47 -1.17 -5.03
N ARG A 31 9.41 -0.47 -5.45
CA ARG A 31 9.52 0.87 -6.02
C ARG A 31 9.88 1.92 -4.96
N ILE A 32 9.30 1.83 -3.75
CA ILE A 32 9.69 2.68 -2.62
C ILE A 32 11.15 2.47 -2.25
N PHE A 33 11.59 1.21 -2.15
CA PHE A 33 13.00 0.90 -1.89
C PHE A 33 13.92 1.48 -2.96
N THR A 34 13.56 1.32 -4.24
CA THR A 34 14.31 1.91 -5.36
C THR A 34 14.41 3.43 -5.23
N GLN A 35 13.28 4.11 -5.00
CA GLN A 35 13.25 5.57 -4.84
C GLN A 35 14.07 6.03 -3.63
N TYR A 36 14.09 5.26 -2.54
CA TYR A 36 14.94 5.54 -1.37
C TYR A 36 16.43 5.49 -1.72
N LEU A 37 16.88 4.45 -2.44
CA LEU A 37 18.28 4.35 -2.88
C LEU A 37 18.66 5.51 -3.79
N GLU A 38 17.81 5.85 -4.76
CA GLU A 38 18.04 6.96 -5.69
C GLU A 38 18.14 8.31 -4.97
N THR A 39 17.25 8.58 -4.01
CA THR A 39 17.17 9.87 -3.32
C THR A 39 18.29 10.03 -2.29
N THR A 40 18.65 8.95 -1.59
CA THR A 40 19.63 9.01 -0.49
C THR A 40 21.06 8.71 -0.92
N GLY A 41 21.24 8.06 -2.08
CA GLY A 41 22.53 7.56 -2.55
C GLY A 41 23.16 6.49 -1.64
N LYS A 42 22.39 5.93 -0.70
CA LYS A 42 22.87 4.89 0.21
C LYS A 42 22.98 3.55 -0.52
N ASP A 43 23.97 2.78 -0.11
CA ASP A 43 24.16 1.39 -0.55
C ASP A 43 23.75 0.47 0.61
N ILE A 44 22.44 0.21 0.72
CA ILE A 44 21.86 -0.74 1.66
C ILE A 44 21.05 -1.77 0.88
N ASP A 45 21.02 -3.01 1.35
CA ASP A 45 20.19 -4.04 0.75
C ASP A 45 18.74 -3.98 1.29
N ARG A 46 17.87 -4.79 0.67
CA ARG A 46 16.45 -4.82 1.03
C ARG A 46 16.21 -5.30 2.47
N ASP A 47 16.97 -6.29 2.92
CA ASP A 47 16.82 -6.85 4.27
C ASP A 47 17.23 -5.84 5.36
N GLU A 48 18.23 -5.01 5.08
CA GLU A 48 18.63 -3.91 5.96
C GLU A 48 17.62 -2.76 5.92
N PHE A 49 17.11 -2.40 4.74
CA PHE A 49 16.06 -1.38 4.60
C PHE A 49 14.80 -1.77 5.37
N ASP A 50 14.32 -3.00 5.26
CA ASP A 50 13.10 -3.45 5.93
C ASP A 50 13.24 -3.41 7.46
N LYS A 51 14.46 -3.56 8.00
CA LYS A 51 14.74 -3.41 9.45
C LYS A 51 14.73 -1.95 9.90
N THR A 52 14.83 -0.98 8.99
CA THR A 52 14.77 0.45 9.32
C THR A 52 13.32 0.93 9.50
N VAL A 53 12.34 0.12 9.12
CA VAL A 53 10.91 0.42 9.30
C VAL A 53 10.57 0.41 10.80
N VAL A 54 10.41 1.62 11.36
CA VAL A 54 10.21 1.81 12.82
C VAL A 54 8.74 1.63 13.24
N VAL A 55 7.80 1.59 12.28
CA VAL A 55 6.36 1.62 12.54
C VAL A 55 5.67 0.40 11.93
N THR A 56 4.89 -0.33 12.72
CA THR A 56 4.11 -1.51 12.29
C THR A 56 2.74 -1.12 11.70
N ALA A 57 2.65 0.04 11.06
CA ALA A 57 1.45 0.52 10.39
C ALA A 57 1.55 0.24 8.89
N MET A 58 0.39 0.05 8.25
CA MET A 58 0.30 0.09 6.80
C MET A 58 0.46 1.53 6.31
N GLU A 59 0.63 1.73 5.00
CA GLU A 59 0.86 3.04 4.39
C GLU A 59 -0.28 4.05 4.64
N GLY A 60 -1.48 3.57 4.98
CA GLY A 60 -2.59 4.41 5.43
C GLY A 60 -2.56 4.81 6.91
N GLY A 61 -1.49 4.48 7.63
CA GLY A 61 -1.19 4.95 8.99
C GLY A 61 -1.79 4.13 10.14
N LEU A 62 -2.54 3.07 9.84
CA LEU A 62 -3.12 2.15 10.83
C LEU A 62 -2.54 0.74 10.68
N THR A 63 -2.55 -0.04 11.77
CA THR A 63 -2.24 -1.47 11.68
C THR A 63 -3.38 -2.23 11.00
N THR A 64 -3.08 -3.43 10.51
CA THR A 64 -4.11 -4.34 9.98
C THR A 64 -5.25 -4.56 10.98
N GLU A 65 -4.94 -4.83 12.24
CA GLU A 65 -5.94 -5.07 13.29
C GLU A 65 -6.80 -3.84 13.56
N GLU A 66 -6.24 -2.63 13.42
CA GLU A 66 -6.98 -1.38 13.55
C GLU A 66 -7.99 -1.22 12.40
N TYR A 67 -7.58 -1.46 11.15
CA TYR A 67 -8.50 -1.46 10.01
C TYR A 67 -9.64 -2.45 10.20
N MET A 68 -9.32 -3.69 10.60
CA MET A 68 -10.33 -4.73 10.79
C MET A 68 -11.36 -4.36 11.86
N ARG A 69 -10.93 -3.68 12.93
CA ARG A 69 -11.83 -3.21 14.00
C ARG A 69 -12.68 -2.01 13.60
N LEU A 70 -12.12 -1.07 12.84
CA LEU A 70 -12.80 0.19 12.51
C LEU A 70 -13.92 0.03 11.49
N TYR A 71 -13.76 -0.89 10.54
CA TYR A 71 -14.63 -0.99 9.36
C TYR A 71 -15.55 -2.22 9.32
N ASP A 72 -15.65 -2.98 10.42
CA ASP A 72 -16.40 -4.26 10.46
C ASP A 72 -16.06 -5.17 9.26
N PHE A 73 -14.77 -5.22 8.96
CA PHE A 73 -14.24 -5.80 7.72
C PHE A 73 -14.52 -7.30 7.63
N ASN A 74 -15.22 -7.74 6.58
CA ASN A 74 -15.37 -9.16 6.29
C ASN A 74 -14.31 -9.62 5.26
N PRO A 75 -13.27 -10.37 5.69
CA PRO A 75 -12.23 -10.84 4.76
C PRO A 75 -12.76 -11.80 3.69
N ALA A 76 -13.93 -12.41 3.88
CA ALA A 76 -14.55 -13.28 2.89
C ALA A 76 -15.40 -12.53 1.85
N SER A 77 -15.51 -11.20 1.95
CA SER A 77 -16.19 -10.35 0.97
C SER A 77 -15.15 -9.74 0.01
N PRO A 78 -15.11 -10.14 -1.28
CA PRO A 78 -14.22 -9.52 -2.26
C PRO A 78 -14.38 -8.00 -2.34
N ARG A 79 -15.62 -7.53 -2.15
CA ARG A 79 -15.93 -6.10 -2.13
C ARG A 79 -15.23 -5.40 -0.97
N ASP A 80 -15.38 -5.91 0.25
CA ASP A 80 -14.77 -5.31 1.45
C ASP A 80 -13.24 -5.33 1.34
N VAL A 81 -12.67 -6.39 0.75
CA VAL A 81 -11.22 -6.51 0.48
C VAL A 81 -10.73 -5.39 -0.45
N VAL A 82 -11.45 -5.12 -1.54
CA VAL A 82 -11.11 -4.03 -2.47
C VAL A 82 -11.35 -2.67 -1.82
N GLU A 83 -12.46 -2.47 -1.10
CA GLU A 83 -12.77 -1.21 -0.41
C GLU A 83 -11.75 -0.88 0.70
N LEU A 84 -11.25 -1.90 1.40
CA LEU A 84 -10.14 -1.74 2.36
C LEU A 84 -8.85 -1.31 1.66
N ALA A 85 -8.48 -1.97 0.56
CA ALA A 85 -7.32 -1.59 -0.23
C ALA A 85 -7.44 -0.12 -0.69
N MET A 86 -8.59 0.27 -1.25
CA MET A 86 -8.84 1.65 -1.67
C MET A 86 -8.73 2.65 -0.51
N THR A 87 -9.17 2.28 0.70
CA THR A 87 -9.05 3.13 1.88
C THR A 87 -7.59 3.36 2.25
N ILE A 88 -6.77 2.31 2.23
CA ILE A 88 -5.33 2.39 2.50
C ILE A 88 -4.64 3.30 1.47
N GLU A 89 -4.89 3.07 0.18
CA GLU A 89 -4.31 3.87 -0.93
C GLU A 89 -4.73 5.34 -0.86
N ALA A 90 -5.99 5.64 -0.50
CA ALA A 90 -6.46 7.01 -0.36
C ALA A 90 -5.79 7.73 0.82
N GLN A 91 -5.52 7.02 1.92
CA GLN A 91 -4.80 7.58 3.06
C GLN A 91 -3.30 7.76 2.76
N ALA A 92 -2.68 6.80 2.06
CA ALA A 92 -1.30 6.90 1.58
C ALA A 92 -1.15 8.09 0.62
N LEU A 93 -2.09 8.25 -0.32
CA LEU A 93 -2.15 9.39 -1.24
C LEU A 93 -2.15 10.73 -0.50
N ASP A 94 -3.04 10.90 0.48
CA ASP A 94 -3.10 12.11 1.31
C ASP A 94 -1.79 12.33 2.08
N LEU A 95 -1.23 11.27 2.67
CA LEU A 95 0.03 11.31 3.40
C LEU A 95 1.17 11.80 2.51
N TYR A 96 1.37 11.19 1.35
CA TYR A 96 2.45 11.54 0.42
C TYR A 96 2.26 12.93 -0.18
N HIS A 97 1.02 13.35 -0.48
CA HIS A 97 0.74 14.72 -0.91
C HIS A 97 1.14 15.74 0.15
N ARG A 98 0.68 15.56 1.40
CA ARG A 98 1.04 16.47 2.50
C ARG A 98 2.53 16.44 2.79
N ALA A 99 3.17 15.27 2.73
CA ALA A 99 4.61 15.15 2.94
C ALA A 99 5.40 15.89 1.85
N ALA A 100 4.99 15.78 0.58
CA ALA A 100 5.61 16.47 -0.54
C ALA A 100 5.47 18.01 -0.43
N GLU A 101 4.30 18.51 -0.02
CA GLU A 101 4.04 19.95 0.12
C GLU A 101 4.81 20.59 1.28
N ASN A 102 5.07 19.84 2.35
CA ASN A 102 5.71 20.34 3.56
C ASN A 102 7.22 20.05 3.62
N HIS A 103 7.83 19.57 2.53
CA HIS A 103 9.25 19.24 2.50
C HIS A 103 10.11 20.44 2.06
N GLU A 104 11.20 20.71 2.78
CA GLU A 104 12.12 21.81 2.46
C GLU A 104 13.05 21.47 1.28
N ASP A 105 13.38 20.19 1.09
CA ASP A 105 14.20 19.71 -0.01
C ASP A 105 13.35 19.41 -1.26
N GLU A 106 13.58 20.13 -2.34
CA GLU A 106 12.78 19.98 -3.56
C GLU A 106 12.90 18.60 -4.20
N GLU A 107 14.06 17.93 -4.06
CA GLU A 107 14.28 16.61 -4.66
C GLU A 107 13.44 15.53 -3.97
N SER A 108 13.51 15.48 -2.65
CA SER A 108 12.70 14.60 -1.82
C SER A 108 11.21 14.93 -1.94
N GLY A 109 10.84 16.22 -2.02
CA GLY A 109 9.46 16.64 -2.30
C GLY A 109 8.95 16.11 -3.65
N ARG A 110 9.76 16.18 -4.71
CA ARG A 110 9.43 15.58 -6.01
C ARG A 110 9.31 14.06 -5.95
N ALA A 111 10.17 13.38 -5.18
CA ALA A 111 10.09 11.94 -4.98
C ALA A 111 8.77 11.54 -4.30
N LEU A 112 8.39 12.22 -3.22
CA LEU A 112 7.11 11.98 -2.52
C LEU A 112 5.90 12.27 -3.42
N ALA A 113 5.96 13.34 -4.23
CA ALA A 113 4.90 13.66 -5.19
C ALA A 113 4.74 12.58 -6.28
N ARG A 114 5.83 11.88 -6.66
CA ARG A 114 5.76 10.72 -7.57
C ARG A 114 5.05 9.56 -6.91
N ILE A 115 5.38 9.22 -5.67
CA ILE A 115 4.71 8.16 -4.91
C ILE A 115 3.21 8.47 -4.76
N ALA A 116 2.84 9.72 -4.46
CA ALA A 116 1.43 10.14 -4.45
C ALA A 116 0.71 9.85 -5.79
N GLN A 117 1.32 10.15 -6.94
CA GLN A 117 0.72 9.86 -8.26
C GLN A 117 0.56 8.36 -8.52
N GLU A 118 1.42 7.55 -7.90
CA GLU A 118 1.33 6.10 -7.96
C GLU A 118 0.10 5.58 -7.20
N GLU A 119 -0.17 6.08 -6.00
CA GLU A 119 -1.38 5.70 -5.25
C GLU A 119 -2.66 6.11 -5.97
N GLN A 120 -2.64 7.26 -6.66
CA GLN A 120 -3.76 7.65 -7.54
C GLN A 120 -3.98 6.62 -8.67
N THR A 121 -2.89 6.05 -9.20
CA THR A 121 -2.96 4.99 -10.21
C THR A 121 -3.48 3.69 -9.61
N HIS A 122 -3.08 3.34 -8.38
CA HIS A 122 -3.62 2.19 -7.65
C HIS A 122 -5.11 2.33 -7.41
N LEU A 123 -5.57 3.48 -6.89
CA LEU A 123 -7.00 3.78 -6.69
C LEU A 123 -7.82 3.61 -7.97
N LYS A 124 -7.31 4.10 -9.11
CA LYS A 124 -7.99 3.91 -10.39
C LYS A 124 -8.14 2.42 -10.73
N ARG A 125 -7.07 1.64 -10.62
CA ARG A 125 -7.08 0.20 -10.91
C ARG A 125 -7.99 -0.58 -9.96
N LEU A 126 -8.02 -0.18 -8.68
CA LEU A 126 -8.92 -0.77 -7.69
C LEU A 126 -10.38 -0.42 -7.97
N GLY A 127 -10.68 0.80 -8.43
CA GLY A 127 -12.02 1.17 -8.90
C GLY A 127 -12.46 0.30 -10.10
N GLU A 128 -11.59 0.12 -11.09
CA GLU A 128 -11.85 -0.78 -12.22
C GLU A 128 -12.01 -2.25 -11.79
N LEU A 129 -11.37 -2.67 -10.71
CA LEU A 129 -11.53 -4.00 -10.13
C LEU A 129 -12.88 -4.12 -9.41
N LEU A 130 -13.26 -3.13 -8.61
CA LEU A 130 -14.54 -3.05 -7.90
C LEU A 130 -15.73 -3.11 -8.86
N ASP A 131 -15.67 -2.38 -9.98
CA ASP A 131 -16.70 -2.39 -11.03
C ASP A 131 -16.89 -3.76 -11.70
N ARG A 132 -15.88 -4.64 -11.62
CA ARG A 132 -15.88 -5.98 -12.22
C ARG A 132 -16.24 -7.10 -11.24
N LEU A 133 -16.43 -6.80 -9.95
CA LEU A 133 -16.78 -7.80 -8.93
C LEU A 133 -18.20 -8.32 -9.11
#